data_AF-A0A5K0VHE0-F1
#
_entry.id   AF-A0A5K0VHE0-F1
#
_cell.length_a   1.000
_cell.length_b   1.000
_cell.length_c   1.000
_cell.angle_alpha   90.00
_cell.angle_beta   90.00
_cell.angle_gamma   90.00
#
_symmetry.space_group_name_H-M   'P 1'
#
loop_
_entity.id
_entity.type
_entity.pdbx_description
1 polymer ?
#
loop_
_entity_poly.entity_id
_entity_poly.type
_entity_poly.pdbx_seq_one_letter_code
_entity_poly.pdbx_strand_id
1 'polypeptide(L)' 'ILGFERVDSPKFSGFEVVWLRLKPSFFLHIIERKPGTKLPVSSSDDVCRDPSILSRSHHLAFSVSNFDSFVEGLK' A
#
# COMPACT_ATOMS: atom_id res chain seq x y z
N ILE A 1 -18.81 3.26 12.30
CA ILE A 1 -18.20 2.71 13.55
C ILE A 1 -16.86 3.37 13.85
N LEU A 2 -15.92 3.49 12.91
CA LEU A 2 -14.59 4.09 13.17
C LEU A 2 -14.37 5.51 12.58
N GLY A 3 -15.41 6.16 12.08
CA GLY A 3 -15.30 7.52 11.51
C GLY A 3 -14.63 7.61 10.13
N PHE A 4 -14.25 6.46 9.53
CA PHE A 4 -13.70 6.43 8.19
C PHE A 4 -14.77 6.65 7.11
N GLU A 5 -14.39 7.39 6.07
CA GLU A 5 -15.15 7.57 4.84
C GLU A 5 -14.45 6.78 3.72
N ARG A 6 -15.19 6.03 2.90
CA ARG A 6 -14.64 5.41 1.69
C ARG A 6 -14.38 6.51 0.66
N VAL A 7 -13.22 6.46 0.02
CA VAL A 7 -12.85 7.40 -1.05
C VAL A 7 -12.61 6.64 -2.34
N ASP A 8 -12.65 7.38 -3.46
CA ASP A 8 -12.33 6.82 -4.77
C ASP A 8 -10.90 6.28 -4.80
N SER A 9 -10.73 5.17 -5.49
CA SER A 9 -9.46 4.46 -5.59
C SER A 9 -9.21 3.96 -7.00
N PRO A 10 -7.93 3.78 -7.38
CA PRO A 10 -7.59 3.06 -8.60
C PRO A 10 -8.22 1.67 -8.60
N LYS A 11 -8.65 1.22 -9.78
CA LYS A 11 -9.13 -0.15 -9.98
C LYS A 11 -7.94 -1.02 -10.41
N PHE A 12 -7.71 -2.10 -9.68
CA PHE A 12 -6.66 -3.06 -9.98
C PHE A 12 -7.28 -4.30 -10.63
N SER A 13 -6.64 -4.81 -11.69
CA SER A 13 -7.06 -6.07 -12.31
C SER A 13 -6.61 -7.25 -11.45
N GLY A 14 -7.55 -8.08 -10.98
CA GLY A 14 -7.24 -9.34 -10.32
C GLY A 14 -7.07 -9.28 -8.80
N PHE A 15 -7.37 -8.15 -8.16
CA PHE A 15 -7.59 -8.06 -6.72
C PHE A 15 -8.30 -6.76 -6.31
N GLU A 16 -8.96 -6.80 -5.15
CA GLU A 16 -9.67 -5.64 -4.61
C GLU A 16 -8.79 -4.77 -3.70
N VAL A 17 -9.02 -3.45 -3.75
CA VAL A 17 -8.42 -2.48 -2.82
C VAL A 17 -9.50 -1.50 -2.37
N VAL A 18 -9.60 -1.30 -1.05
CA VAL A 18 -10.50 -0.30 -0.46
C VAL A 18 -9.66 0.84 0.11
N TRP A 19 -9.98 2.08 -0.26
CA TRP A 19 -9.36 3.27 0.30
C TRP A 19 -10.30 3.95 1.27
N LEU A 20 -9.78 4.25 2.45
CA LEU A 20 -10.49 4.85 3.56
C LEU A 20 -9.76 6.12 4.00
N ARG A 21 -10.52 7.17 4.28
CA ARG A 21 -10.02 8.44 4.81
C ARG A 21 -10.58 8.66 6.21
N LEU A 22 -9.71 9.04 7.14
CA LEU A 22 -10.07 9.62 8.42
C LEU A 22 -9.54 11.06 8.44
N LYS A 23 -10.44 12.02 8.64
CA LYS A 23 -10.09 13.45 8.69
C LYS A 23 -9.15 13.73 9.88
N PRO A 24 -8.22 14.70 9.79
CA PRO A 24 -8.02 15.62 8.66
C PRO A 24 -7.14 15.08 7.52
N SER A 25 -6.23 14.14 7.79
CA SER A 25 -5.17 13.78 6.82
C SER A 25 -4.66 12.35 6.94
N PHE A 26 -5.47 11.42 7.45
CA PHE A 26 -5.09 10.01 7.54
C PHE A 26 -5.77 9.18 6.45
N PHE A 27 -4.99 8.38 5.73
CA PHE A 27 -5.47 7.45 4.71
C PHE A 27 -5.04 6.03 5.05
N LEU A 28 -5.97 5.10 4.88
CA LEU A 28 -5.73 3.66 5.01
C LEU A 28 -6.24 3.00 3.74
N HIS A 29 -5.37 2.28 3.03
CA HIS A 29 -5.82 1.31 2.04
C HIS A 29 -5.77 -0.10 2.63
N ILE A 30 -6.74 -0.93 2.26
CA ILE A 30 -6.78 -2.35 2.60
C ILE A 30 -6.74 -3.11 1.29
N ILE A 31 -5.72 -3.94 1.11
CA ILE A 31 -5.46 -4.69 -0.10
C ILE A 31 -5.89 -6.15 0.12
N GLU A 32 -6.63 -6.71 -0.83
CA GLU A 32 -7.01 -8.11 -0.81
C GLU A 32 -5.79 -9.03 -0.79
N ARG A 33 -5.74 -9.92 0.20
CA ARG A 33 -4.68 -10.91 0.35
C ARG A 33 -4.67 -11.87 -0.84
N LYS A 34 -3.49 -12.17 -1.38
CA LYS A 34 -3.32 -13.17 -2.44
C LYS A 34 -3.76 -14.56 -1.95
N PRO A 35 -4.76 -15.21 -2.57
CA PRO A 35 -5.21 -16.54 -2.19
C PRO A 35 -4.05 -17.56 -2.22
N GLY A 36 -4.01 -18.48 -1.24
CA GLY A 36 -2.98 -19.53 -1.16
C GLY A 36 -1.67 -19.15 -0.46
N THR A 37 -1.49 -17.89 -0.04
CA THR A 37 -0.31 -17.47 0.74
C THR A 37 -0.48 -17.84 2.22
N LYS A 38 0.20 -18.90 2.69
CA LYS A 38 0.23 -19.32 4.11
C LYS A 38 1.29 -18.62 4.96
N LEU A 39 2.09 -17.73 4.36
CA LEU A 39 3.23 -17.13 5.04
C LEU A 39 2.79 -16.19 6.19
N PRO A 40 3.54 -16.18 7.32
CA PRO A 40 3.43 -15.11 8.29
C PRO A 40 3.82 -13.79 7.61
N VAL A 41 3.23 -12.69 8.07
CA VAL A 41 3.07 -11.43 7.33
C VAL A 41 4.37 -10.61 7.16
N SER A 42 5.54 -11.24 7.21
CA SER A 42 6.84 -10.59 7.41
C SER A 42 8.00 -11.21 6.61
N SER A 43 7.77 -11.63 5.36
CA SER A 43 8.87 -11.99 4.46
C SER A 43 8.82 -11.14 3.20
N SER A 44 9.53 -10.02 3.26
CA SER A 44 9.85 -9.13 2.15
C SER A 44 10.82 -9.82 1.16
N ASP A 45 10.46 -11.00 0.65
CA ASP A 45 11.34 -11.76 -0.26
C ASP A 45 11.09 -11.45 -1.73
N ASP A 46 9.99 -10.76 -2.07
CA ASP A 46 9.79 -10.23 -3.42
C ASP A 46 10.45 -8.86 -3.53
N VAL A 47 11.79 -8.89 -3.60
CA VAL A 47 12.54 -7.84 -4.30
C VAL A 47 11.92 -7.73 -5.68
N CYS A 48 11.09 -6.71 -5.87
CA CYS A 48 10.29 -6.42 -7.05
C CYS A 48 11.16 -6.46 -8.33
N ARG A 49 11.27 -7.64 -8.96
CA ARG A 49 11.90 -7.83 -10.27
C ARG A 49 10.90 -7.75 -11.41
N ASP A 50 9.62 -8.00 -11.14
CA ASP A 50 8.55 -7.91 -12.11
C ASP A 50 7.55 -6.81 -11.68
N PRO A 51 7.46 -5.70 -12.42
CA PRO A 51 6.55 -4.60 -12.11
C PRO A 51 5.06 -4.99 -12.25
N SER A 52 4.74 -6.14 -12.83
CA SER A 52 3.37 -6.69 -12.83
C SER A 52 2.97 -7.31 -11.49
N ILE A 53 3.93 -7.57 -10.60
CA ILE A 53 3.69 -8.14 -9.27
C ILE A 53 3.64 -7.00 -8.25
N LEU A 54 2.43 -6.49 -8.01
CA LEU A 54 2.20 -5.51 -6.95
C LEU A 54 2.36 -6.18 -5.58
N SER A 55 3.31 -5.70 -4.77
CA SER A 55 3.44 -6.11 -3.38
C SER A 55 2.17 -5.76 -2.61
N ARG A 56 1.65 -6.75 -1.87
CA ARG A 56 0.47 -6.60 -1.00
C ARG A 56 0.86 -6.66 0.48
N SER A 57 2.14 -6.43 0.79
CA SER A 57 2.66 -6.42 2.16
C SER A 57 2.27 -5.15 2.92
N HIS A 58 2.36 -5.19 4.25
CA HIS A 58 2.19 -4.02 5.08
C HIS A 58 3.28 -2.99 4.79
N HIS A 59 2.89 -1.74 4.57
CA HIS A 59 3.81 -0.64 4.32
C HIS A 59 3.23 0.67 4.84
N LEU A 60 4.10 1.66 5.02
CA LEU A 60 3.74 3.04 5.31
C LEU A 60 4.11 3.90 4.11
N ALA A 61 3.24 4.83 3.75
CA ALA A 61 3.48 5.81 2.70
C ALA A 61 3.65 7.19 3.33
N PHE A 62 4.69 7.90 2.88
CA PHE A 62 4.98 9.25 3.34
C PHE A 62 4.79 10.23 2.19
N SER A 63 4.14 11.35 2.47
CA SER A 63 4.15 12.51 1.56
C SER A 63 5.42 13.32 1.84
N VAL A 64 6.25 13.47 0.81
CA VAL A 64 7.49 14.25 0.87
C VAL A 64 7.42 15.39 -0.13
N SER A 65 8.07 16.51 0.17
CA SER A 65 8.07 17.69 -0.70
C SER A 65 8.87 17.48 -2.00
N ASN A 66 9.91 16.64 -1.95
CA ASN A 66 10.72 16.25 -3.09
C ASN A 66 11.11 14.78 -2.93
N PHE A 67 10.62 13.93 -3.85
CA PHE A 67 10.89 12.50 -3.82
C PHE A 67 12.37 12.18 -4.07
N ASP A 68 12.96 12.76 -5.12
CA ASP A 68 14.33 12.46 -5.54
C ASP A 68 15.34 12.85 -4.45
N SER A 69 15.22 14.07 -3.90
CA SER A 69 16.09 14.52 -2.80
C SER A 69 15.93 13.69 -1.53
N PHE A 70 14.71 13.24 -1.22
CA PHE A 70 14.46 12.36 -0.08
C PHE A 70 15.15 11.00 -0.26
N VAL A 71 15.05 10.40 -1.45
CA VAL A 71 15.70 9.12 -1.78
C VAL A 71 17.21 9.26 -1.79
N GLU A 72 17.76 10.34 -2.35
CA GLU A 72 19.20 10.60 -2.32
C GLU A 72 19.76 10.71 -0.89
N GLY A 73 18.99 11.32 0.02
CA GLY A 73 19.37 11.49 1.43
C GLY A 73 19.15 10.26 2.32
N LEU A 74 18.51 9.20 1.83
CA LEU A 74 18.32 7.94 2.56
C LEU A 74 19.52 6.98 2.47
N LYS A 75 20.58 7.35 1.72
CA LYS A 75 21.85 6.62 1.66
C LYS A 75 22.59 6.69 2.99
#